data_AF-A0A1J3ILW7-F1
#
_entry.id   AF-A0A1J3ILW7-F1
#
_cell.length_a   1.000
_cell.length_b   1.000
_cell.length_c   1.000
_cell.angle_alpha   90.00
_cell.angle_beta   90.00
_cell.angle_gamma   90.00
#
_symmetry.space_group_name_H-M   'P 1'
#
loop_
_entity.id
_entity.type
_entity.pdbx_description
1 polymer ?
#
loop_
_entity_poly.entity_id
_entity_poly.type
_entity_poly.pdbx_seq_one_letter_code
_entity_poly.pdbx_strand_id
1 'polypeptide(L)'
;DIRNIMDPNLHQNYDIGSVWKATEIAMSCVSPSSIGRPNMSRVANDLKECLISENSRTGESRDMESKSMEFSMGIYTEVIPKAR
;
A
#
# COMPACT_ATOMS: atom_id res chain seq x y z
N ASP A 1 14.60 -6.17 -14.10
CA ASP A 1 13.56 -5.23 -14.57
C ASP A 1 12.39 -5.32 -13.61
N ILE A 2 11.79 -4.18 -13.21
CA ILE A 2 10.60 -4.13 -12.36
C ILE A 2 9.43 -4.90 -12.98
N ARG A 3 9.36 -4.97 -14.32
CA ARG A 3 8.34 -5.75 -15.04
C ARG A 3 8.34 -7.24 -14.71
N ASN A 4 9.48 -7.79 -14.25
CA ASN A 4 9.59 -9.22 -13.93
C ASN A 4 9.10 -9.56 -12.52
N ILE A 5 8.92 -8.56 -11.64
CA ILE A 5 8.42 -8.77 -10.28
C ILE A 5 6.94 -8.42 -10.15
N MET A 6 6.38 -7.77 -11.18
CA MET A 6 4.96 -7.41 -11.21
C MET A 6 4.10 -8.62 -11.52
N ASP A 7 2.88 -8.60 -10.99
CA ASP A 7 1.90 -9.64 -11.24
C ASP A 7 1.65 -9.78 -12.76
N PRO A 8 1.91 -10.95 -13.35
CA PRO A 8 1.66 -11.20 -14.78
C PRO A 8 0.22 -10.93 -15.22
N ASN A 9 -0.75 -11.05 -14.29
CA ASN A 9 -2.17 -10.78 -14.55
C ASN A 9 -2.48 -9.30 -14.70
N LEU A 10 -1.53 -8.40 -14.40
CA LEU A 10 -1.69 -6.97 -14.69
C LEU A 10 -1.49 -6.66 -16.18
N HIS A 11 -1.01 -7.62 -16.98
CA HIS A 11 -0.82 -7.48 -18.43
C HIS A 11 -0.04 -6.21 -18.83
N GLN A 12 0.90 -5.78 -17.99
CA GLN A 12 1.68 -4.54 -18.17
C GLN A 12 0.81 -3.27 -18.24
N ASN A 13 -0.44 -3.32 -17.75
CA ASN A 13 -1.36 -2.18 -17.69
C ASN A 13 -1.11 -1.33 -16.43
N TYR A 14 0.09 -0.79 -16.30
CA TYR A 14 0.49 0.08 -15.20
C TYR A 14 1.55 1.07 -15.66
N ASP A 15 1.65 2.22 -14.98
CA ASP A 15 2.81 3.09 -15.17
C ASP A 15 4.02 2.57 -14.39
N ILE A 16 5.20 2.64 -15.01
CA ILE A 16 6.44 2.15 -14.42
C ILE A 16 6.83 3.01 -13.21
N GLY A 17 6.60 4.32 -13.27
CA GLY A 17 6.90 5.24 -12.19
C GLY A 17 6.04 4.98 -10.96
N SER A 18 4.73 4.82 -11.15
CA SER A 18 3.79 4.44 -10.08
C SER A 18 4.19 3.13 -9.40
N VAL A 19 4.52 2.11 -10.20
CA VAL A 19 4.95 0.80 -9.69
C VAL A 19 6.28 0.87 -8.96
N TRP A 20 7.23 1.65 -9.48
CA TRP A 20 8.52 1.86 -8.83
C TRP A 20 8.32 2.48 -7.44
N LYS A 21 7.50 3.53 -7.36
CA LYS A 21 7.17 4.20 -6.10
C LYS A 21 6.48 3.25 -5.11
N ALA A 22 5.50 2.47 -5.56
CA ALA A 22 4.87 1.45 -4.72
C ALA A 22 5.86 0.41 -4.18
N THR A 23 6.83 0.02 -5.01
CA THR A 23 7.89 -0.93 -4.64
C THR A 23 8.84 -0.32 -3.61
N GLU A 24 9.22 0.95 -3.74
CA GLU A 24 10.05 1.66 -2.76
C GLU A 24 9.38 1.76 -1.39
N ILE A 25 8.06 2.02 -1.37
CA ILE A 25 7.26 2.02 -0.13
C ILE A 25 7.31 0.63 0.50
N ALA A 26 7.04 -0.42 -0.28
CA ALA A 26 7.06 -1.81 0.19
C ALA A 26 8.43 -2.22 0.75
N MET A 27 9.52 -1.87 0.06
CA MET A 27 10.90 -2.13 0.51
C MET A 27 11.20 -1.42 1.85
N SER A 28 10.74 -0.18 2.01
CA SER A 28 10.90 0.57 3.26
C SER A 28 10.14 -0.10 4.43
N CYS A 29 8.93 -0.59 4.18
CA CYS A 29 8.13 -1.32 5.18
C CYS A 29 8.81 -2.60 5.69
N VAL A 30 9.57 -3.28 4.83
CA VAL A 30 10.28 -4.53 5.18
C VAL A 30 11.73 -4.31 5.61
N SER A 31 12.12 -3.06 5.88
CA SER A 31 13.48 -2.76 6.35
C SER A 31 13.86 -3.61 7.57
N PRO A 32 15.05 -4.22 7.61
CA PRO A 32 15.51 -4.97 8.77
C PRO A 32 15.58 -4.11 10.04
N SER A 33 15.87 -2.82 9.89
CA SER A 33 15.89 -1.85 10.98
C SER A 33 14.51 -1.21 11.16
N SER A 34 14.01 -1.19 12.40
CA SER A 34 12.74 -0.54 12.73
C SER A 34 12.73 0.95 12.42
N ILE A 35 13.88 1.63 12.55
CA ILE A 35 14.04 3.07 12.24
C ILE A 35 13.85 3.34 10.74
N GLY A 36 14.18 2.36 9.90
CA GLY A 36 13.97 2.47 8.45
C GLY A 36 12.53 2.21 8.02
N ARG A 37 11.68 1.67 8.91
CA ARG A 37 10.28 1.38 8.60
C ARG A 37 9.44 2.66 8.77
N PRO A 38 8.67 3.06 7.76
CA PRO A 38 7.75 4.18 7.89
C PRO A 38 6.61 3.82 8.86
N ASN A 39 6.01 4.86 9.46
CA ASN A 39 4.74 4.69 10.18
C ASN A 39 3.59 4.45 9.19
N MET A 40 2.50 3.84 9.66
CA MET A 40 1.36 3.51 8.79
C MET A 40 0.67 4.72 8.17
N SER A 41 0.68 5.88 8.84
CA SER A 41 0.11 7.12 8.28
C SER A 41 0.86 7.57 7.04
N ARG A 42 2.20 7.48 7.06
CA ARG A 42 3.06 7.77 5.91
C ARG A 42 2.84 6.75 4.80
N VAL A 43 2.78 5.46 5.13
CA VAL A 43 2.47 4.41 4.15
C VAL A 43 1.12 4.67 3.46
N ALA A 44 0.08 5.00 4.22
CA ALA A 44 -1.24 5.28 3.67
C ALA A 44 -1.25 6.51 2.74
N ASN A 45 -0.53 7.58 3.12
CA ASN A 45 -0.40 8.77 2.27
C ASN A 45 0.36 8.46 0.98
N ASP A 46 1.51 7.79 1.08
CA ASP A 46 2.35 7.48 -0.08
C ASP A 46 1.61 6.54 -1.07
N LEU A 47 0.83 5.57 -0.55
CA LEU A 47 -0.02 4.71 -1.37
C LEU A 47 -1.20 5.46 -2.00
N LYS A 48 -1.80 6.42 -1.28
CA LYS A 48 -2.86 7.28 -1.82
C LYS A 48 -2.35 8.09 -3.00
N GLU A 49 -1.15 8.62 -2.93
CA GLU A 49 -0.52 9.31 -4.06
C GLU A 49 -0.33 8.38 -5.27
N CYS A 50 0.17 7.16 -5.05
CA CYS A 50 0.31 6.17 -6.13
C CYS A 50 -1.05 5.87 -6.79
N LEU A 51 -2.11 5.72 -6.00
CA LEU A 51 -3.46 5.48 -6.51
C LEU A 51 -3.99 6.67 -7.32
N ILE A 52 -3.75 7.91 -6.87
CA ILE A 52 -4.15 9.12 -7.61
C ILE A 52 -3.43 9.19 -8.96
N SER A 53 -2.13 8.88 -8.99
CA SER A 53 -1.35 8.83 -10.22
C SER A 53 -1.80 7.72 -11.17
N GLU A 54 -2.16 6.55 -10.65
CA GLU A 54 -2.67 5.46 -11.48
C GLU A 54 -4.08 5.75 -12.04
N ASN A 55 -4.96 6.35 -11.24
CA ASN A 55 -6.31 6.73 -11.69
C ASN A 55 -6.27 7.83 -12.75
N SER A 56 -5.35 8.79 -12.64
CA SER A 56 -5.20 9.84 -13.66
C SER A 56 -4.72 9.27 -15.00
N ARG A 57 -3.91 8.20 -14.99
CA ARG A 57 -3.53 7.45 -16.20
C ARG A 57 -4.73 6.75 -16.84
N THR A 58 -5.57 6.08 -16.04
CA THR A 58 -6.70 5.29 -16.57
C THR A 58 -7.89 6.15 -17.01
N GLY A 59 -7.86 7.46 -16.77
CA GLY A 59 -8.98 8.38 -17.08
C GLY A 59 -10.20 8.15 -16.19
N GLU A 60 -10.06 7.32 -15.16
CA GLU A 60 -11.13 7.02 -14.22
C GLU A 60 -11.11 8.08 -13.13
N SER A 61 -11.84 9.18 -13.35
CA SER A 61 -12.23 10.10 -12.28
C SER A 61 -13.22 9.40 -11.36
N ARG A 62 -12.76 8.40 -10.60
CA ARG A 62 -13.50 7.90 -9.45
C ARG A 62 -13.19 8.88 -8.33
N ASP A 63 -14.12 9.79 -8.09
CA ASP A 63 -14.19 10.57 -6.86
C ASP A 63 -14.21 9.58 -5.69
N MET A 64 -13.02 9.21 -5.21
CA MET A 64 -12.84 8.49 -3.97
C MET A 64 -13.10 9.49 -2.85
N GLU A 65 -14.39 9.79 -2.63
CA GLU A 65 -14.82 10.31 -1.35
C GLU A 65 -14.24 9.37 -0.30
N SER A 66 -13.31 9.92 0.48
CA SER A 66 -12.57 9.19 1.49
C SER A 66 -13.53 8.78 2.58
N LYS A 67 -14.34 7.75 2.35
CA LYS A 67 -14.91 6.98 3.44
C LYS A 67 -13.73 6.29 4.08
N SER A 68 -13.19 6.93 5.11
CA SER A 68 -12.50 6.24 6.19
C SER A 68 -13.29 4.95 6.42
N MET A 69 -12.68 3.80 6.10
CA MET A 69 -13.17 2.54 6.64
C MET A 69 -13.15 2.76 8.14
N GLU A 70 -14.31 3.02 8.74
CA GLU A 70 -14.47 2.81 10.17
C GLU A 70 -14.12 1.34 10.35
N PHE A 71 -12.90 1.11 10.83
CA PHE A 71 -12.50 -0.16 11.37
C PHE A 71 -13.37 -0.33 12.62
N SER A 72 -14.59 -0.81 12.41
CA SER A 72 -15.38 -1.37 13.50
C SER A 72 -14.54 -2.52 14.01
N MET A 73 -13.75 -2.23 15.03
CA MET A 73 -12.99 -3.21 15.77
C MET A 73 -14.01 -4.03 16.55
N GLY A 74 -14.64 -4.94 15.83
CA GLY A 74 -15.37 -6.03 16.43
C GLY A 74 -14.37 -6.77 17.29
N ILE A 75 -14.50 -6.54 18.60
CA ILE A 75 -14.15 -7.46 19.67
C ILE A 75 -12.71 -8.01 19.57
N TYR A 76 -11.79 -7.27 20.20
CA TYR A 76 -10.59 -7.84 20.83
C TYR A 76 -11.01 -9.09 21.60
N THR A 77 -10.89 -10.26 20.99
CA THR A 77 -10.91 -11.50 21.75
C THR A 77 -9.54 -11.59 22.40
N GLU A 78 -9.54 -11.44 23.73
CA GLU A 78 -8.36 -11.63 24.58
C GLU A 78 -7.72 -13.00 24.28
N VAL A 79 -6.71 -13.01 23.43
CA VAL A 79 -5.73 -14.09 23.39
C VAL A 79 -4.64 -13.73 24.40
N ILE A 80 -4.77 -14.21 25.63
CA ILE A 80 -3.69 -14.16 26.62
C ILE A 80 -2.61 -15.15 26.15
N PRO A 81 -1.44 -14.69 25.66
CA PRO A 81 -0.42 -15.60 25.22
C PRO A 81 0.26 -16.19 26.45
N LYS A 82 0.24 -17.51 26.59
CA LYS A 82 0.99 -18.18 27.65
C LYS A 82 2.46 -18.25 27.23
N ALA A 83 3.32 -17.55 27.95
CA ALA A 83 4.77 -17.66 27.76
C ALA A 83 5.22 -19.10 28.03
N ARG A 84 6.17 -19.56 27.23
CA ARG A 84 6.90 -20.82 27.43
C ARG A 84 8.33 -20.50 27.80
#